data_AF-A0A847EVN8-F1
#
_entry.id   AF-A0A847EVN8-F1
#
_cell.length_a   1.000
_cell.length_b   1.000
_cell.length_c   1.000
_cell.angle_alpha   90.00
_cell.angle_beta   90.00
_cell.angle_gamma   90.00
#
_symmetry.space_group_name_H-M   'P 1'
#
loop_
_entity.id
_entity.type
_entity.pdbx_description
1 polymer ?
#
loop_
_entity_poly.entity_id
_entity_poly.type
_entity_poly.pdbx_seq_one_letter_code
_entity_poly.pdbx_strand_id
1 'polypeptide(L)'
;MKKSREIQPINKESMLGVIGLMIALIAVIAILSPLPEATRWITIGSAYAFGQIGFWVFYIALFVFGIYLMFKRKLMKIRFDITMIGIIVFLIAFLTFFTIVFVEETLDMKLDTFYAVFQANIQSVILNPGSMPYSVETGGGFLGFLLTALFNYATHIGAIILSVAFLMTGVGLILNRQVKKLYLKIKEARLKARAKKAYFQSVKNAKPEKFDDIEFKEAPKPTPVEPVKEVVSVPVRQERPFYNTPRAIPQPEPIREVKQ
;
A
#
# COMPACT_ATOMS: atom_id res chain seq x y z
N MET A 1 -19.62 -36.09 39.10
CA MET A 1 -18.76 -34.88 39.04
C MET A 1 -18.72 -34.37 37.60
N LYS A 2 -19.27 -33.17 37.35
CA LYS A 2 -19.31 -32.55 36.01
C LYS A 2 -17.95 -31.89 35.77
N LYS A 3 -17.15 -32.45 34.85
CA LYS A 3 -15.84 -31.93 34.48
C LYS A 3 -16.04 -30.55 33.83
N SER A 4 -15.76 -29.48 34.58
CA SER A 4 -15.76 -28.12 34.05
C SER A 4 -14.74 -28.07 32.91
N ARG A 5 -15.19 -27.78 31.69
CA ARG A 5 -14.28 -27.59 30.55
C ARG A 5 -13.57 -26.27 30.78
N GLU A 6 -12.29 -26.32 31.13
CA GLU A 6 -11.45 -25.12 31.15
C GLU A 6 -11.46 -24.49 29.76
N ILE A 7 -12.03 -23.29 29.67
CA ILE A 7 -12.04 -22.49 28.45
C ILE A 7 -10.60 -22.02 28.26
N GLN A 8 -9.88 -22.64 27.32
CA GLN A 8 -8.54 -22.19 26.98
C GLN A 8 -8.60 -20.72 26.53
N PRO A 9 -7.70 -19.85 27.02
CA PRO A 9 -7.71 -18.45 26.65
C PRO A 9 -7.49 -18.32 25.14
N ILE A 10 -8.42 -17.65 24.46
CA ILE A 10 -8.35 -17.41 23.02
C ILE A 10 -7.01 -16.72 22.71
N ASN A 11 -6.19 -17.37 21.88
CA ASN A 11 -4.95 -16.76 21.41
C ASN A 11 -5.28 -15.53 20.54
N LYS A 12 -4.62 -14.40 20.83
CA LYS A 12 -4.81 -13.12 20.13
C LYS A 12 -4.64 -13.25 18.61
N GLU A 13 -3.75 -14.14 18.16
CA GLU A 13 -3.52 -14.41 16.74
C GLU A 13 -4.72 -15.11 16.06
N SER A 14 -5.39 -16.01 16.76
CA SER A 14 -6.61 -16.66 16.27
C SER A 14 -7.77 -15.67 16.22
N MET A 15 -7.87 -14.77 17.20
CA MET A 15 -8.87 -13.69 17.21
C MET A 15 -8.71 -12.76 16.00
N LEU A 16 -7.47 -12.37 15.65
CA LEU A 16 -7.17 -11.57 14.45
C LEU A 16 -7.59 -12.27 13.16
N GLY A 17 -7.39 -13.59 13.06
CA GLY A 17 -7.85 -14.38 11.91
C GLY A 17 -9.38 -14.38 11.76
N VAL A 18 -10.10 -14.55 12.88
CA VAL A 18 -11.57 -14.52 12.90
C VAL A 18 -12.10 -13.13 12.57
N ILE A 19 -11.49 -12.06 13.12
CA ILE A 19 -11.83 -10.67 12.77
C ILE A 19 -11.63 -10.44 11.27
N GLY A 20 -10.51 -10.91 10.69
CA GLY A 20 -10.25 -10.81 9.26
C GLY A 20 -11.31 -11.51 8.41
N LEU A 21 -11.72 -12.71 8.82
CA LEU A 21 -12.82 -13.45 8.17
C LEU A 21 -14.15 -12.68 8.23
N MET A 22 -14.50 -12.13 9.40
CA MET A 22 -15.73 -11.34 9.56
C MET A 22 -15.73 -10.10 8.66
N ILE A 23 -14.60 -9.39 8.58
CA ILE A 23 -14.44 -8.22 7.70
C ILE A 23 -14.62 -8.62 6.23
N ALA A 24 -13.99 -9.72 5.80
CA ALA A 24 -14.11 -10.20 4.42
C ALA A 24 -15.55 -10.61 4.09
N LEU A 25 -16.25 -11.29 5.00
CA LEU A 25 -17.65 -11.66 4.82
C LEU A 25 -18.57 -10.43 4.73
N ILE A 26 -18.38 -9.43 5.59
CA ILE A 26 -19.13 -8.17 5.53
C ILE A 26 -18.94 -7.48 4.17
N ALA A 27 -17.70 -7.46 3.66
CA ALA A 27 -17.41 -6.87 2.35
C ALA A 27 -18.12 -7.60 1.21
N VAL A 28 -18.09 -8.93 1.23
CA VAL A 28 -18.77 -9.80 0.24
C VAL A 28 -20.27 -9.60 0.30
N ILE A 29 -20.88 -9.61 1.49
CA ILE A 29 -22.32 -9.39 1.67
C ILE A 29 -22.73 -8.00 1.17
N ALA A 30 -21.94 -6.97 1.46
CA ALA A 30 -22.22 -5.61 1.01
C ALA A 30 -22.15 -5.47 -0.53
N ILE A 31 -21.28 -6.23 -1.20
CA ILE A 31 -21.15 -6.24 -2.67
C ILE A 31 -22.25 -7.07 -3.35
N LEU A 32 -22.52 -8.28 -2.84
CA LEU A 32 -23.36 -9.28 -3.53
C LEU A 32 -24.85 -9.15 -3.23
N SER A 33 -25.22 -8.56 -2.10
CA SER A 33 -26.61 -8.63 -1.67
C SER A 33 -27.41 -7.40 -2.11
N PRO A 34 -28.58 -7.59 -2.76
CA PRO A 34 -29.65 -6.59 -2.68
C PRO A 34 -30.16 -6.56 -1.23
N LEU A 35 -29.50 -5.75 -0.41
CA LEU A 35 -29.83 -5.30 0.96
C LEU A 35 -30.63 -6.27 1.86
N PRO A 36 -29.96 -7.08 2.69
CA PRO A 36 -30.47 -7.43 4.01
C PRO A 36 -30.49 -6.13 4.85
N GLU A 37 -31.55 -5.92 5.64
CA GLU A 37 -31.70 -4.72 6.50
C GLU A 37 -30.46 -4.43 7.37
N ALA A 38 -29.71 -5.49 7.74
CA ALA A 38 -28.53 -5.42 8.58
C ALA A 38 -27.33 -4.68 7.95
N THR A 39 -27.12 -4.75 6.62
CA THR A 39 -25.97 -4.08 5.96
C THR A 39 -26.33 -2.73 5.35
N ARG A 40 -27.63 -2.40 5.30
CA ARG A 40 -28.16 -1.17 4.70
C ARG A 40 -27.48 0.10 5.24
N TRP A 41 -27.27 0.19 6.54
CA TRP A 41 -26.65 1.38 7.16
C TRP A 41 -25.19 1.56 6.78
N ILE A 42 -24.44 0.47 6.59
CA ILE A 42 -23.04 0.52 6.18
C ILE A 42 -22.94 0.88 4.70
N THR A 43 -23.83 0.33 3.87
CA THR A 43 -23.93 0.66 2.45
C THR A 43 -24.31 2.13 2.25
N ILE A 44 -25.35 2.61 2.95
CA ILE A 44 -25.74 4.03 2.89
C ILE A 44 -24.63 4.92 3.43
N GLY A 45 -24.01 4.58 4.56
CA GLY A 45 -22.94 5.39 5.13
C GLY A 45 -21.70 5.49 4.25
N SER A 46 -21.31 4.39 3.60
CA SER A 46 -20.16 4.36 2.68
C SER A 46 -20.47 5.08 1.35
N ALA A 47 -21.66 4.90 0.78
CA ALA A 47 -22.11 5.65 -0.39
C ALA A 47 -22.26 7.15 -0.09
N TYR A 48 -22.75 7.50 1.10
CA TYR A 48 -22.81 8.89 1.57
C TYR A 48 -21.41 9.50 1.67
N ALA A 49 -20.43 8.78 2.22
CA ALA A 49 -19.07 9.29 2.42
C ALA A 49 -18.25 9.39 1.12
N PHE A 50 -18.26 8.32 0.31
CA PHE A 50 -17.35 8.16 -0.82
C PHE A 50 -18.05 8.11 -2.19
N GLY A 51 -19.38 8.22 -2.22
CA GLY A 51 -20.17 8.08 -3.44
C GLY A 51 -20.24 6.64 -3.91
N GLN A 52 -20.99 6.40 -4.98
CA GLN A 52 -21.20 5.04 -5.48
C GLN A 52 -19.92 4.38 -6.00
N ILE A 53 -18.97 5.14 -6.55
CA ILE A 53 -17.74 4.57 -7.10
C ILE A 53 -16.69 4.37 -6.00
N GLY A 54 -16.64 5.27 -5.02
CA GLY A 54 -15.85 5.08 -3.81
C GLY A 54 -16.35 3.90 -2.95
N PHE A 55 -17.65 3.60 -2.99
CA PHE A 55 -18.22 2.37 -2.38
C PHE A 55 -17.49 1.12 -2.88
N TRP A 56 -17.35 0.93 -4.20
CA TRP A 56 -16.69 -0.25 -4.76
C TRP A 56 -15.23 -0.35 -4.33
N VAL A 57 -14.49 0.75 -4.44
CA VAL A 57 -13.07 0.80 -4.04
C VAL A 57 -12.91 0.49 -2.55
N PHE A 58 -13.78 1.04 -1.70
CA PHE A 58 -13.77 0.82 -0.26
C PHE A 58 -14.03 -0.65 0.10
N TYR A 59 -15.07 -1.28 -0.45
CA TYR A 59 -15.40 -2.67 -0.13
C TYR A 59 -14.40 -3.67 -0.71
N ILE A 60 -13.84 -3.41 -1.89
CA ILE A 60 -12.73 -4.22 -2.43
C ILE A 60 -11.50 -4.11 -1.52
N ALA A 61 -11.15 -2.90 -1.07
CA ALA A 61 -10.04 -2.71 -0.13
C ALA A 61 -10.31 -3.39 1.21
N LEU A 62 -11.55 -3.31 1.72
CA LEU A 62 -11.97 -3.97 2.96
C LEU A 62 -11.88 -5.50 2.84
N PHE A 63 -12.29 -6.05 1.70
CA PHE A 63 -12.19 -7.47 1.41
C PHE A 63 -10.73 -7.94 1.38
N VAL A 64 -9.88 -7.26 0.61
CA VAL A 64 -8.44 -7.57 0.54
C VAL A 64 -7.78 -7.46 1.90
N PHE A 65 -8.14 -6.44 2.70
CA PHE A 65 -7.67 -6.27 4.07
C PHE A 65 -8.12 -7.40 4.99
N GLY A 66 -9.39 -7.81 4.91
CA GLY A 66 -9.93 -8.94 5.67
C GLY A 66 -9.22 -10.25 5.36
N ILE A 67 -9.01 -10.54 4.07
CA ILE A 67 -8.22 -11.69 3.60
C ILE A 67 -6.77 -11.62 4.10
N TYR A 68 -6.14 -10.43 4.06
CA TYR A 68 -4.81 -10.24 4.61
C TYR A 68 -4.75 -10.55 6.11
N LEU A 69 -5.70 -10.04 6.92
CA LEU A 69 -5.78 -10.36 8.36
C LEU A 69 -6.01 -11.85 8.60
N MET A 70 -6.88 -12.48 7.82
CA MET A 70 -7.22 -13.90 7.93
C MET A 70 -5.98 -14.79 7.78
N PHE A 71 -5.16 -14.54 6.76
CA PHE A 71 -3.97 -15.36 6.47
C PHE A 71 -2.73 -14.95 7.27
N LYS A 72 -2.46 -13.64 7.39
CA LYS A 72 -1.24 -13.16 8.06
C LYS A 72 -1.39 -13.11 9.57
N ARG A 73 -2.62 -13.09 10.10
CA ARG A 73 -2.96 -13.00 11.54
C ARG A 73 -2.22 -11.87 12.26
N LYS A 74 -1.90 -10.81 11.53
CA LYS A 74 -1.12 -9.66 11.99
C LYS A 74 -1.74 -8.43 11.36
N LEU A 75 -1.85 -7.36 12.15
CA LEU A 75 -2.25 -6.06 11.63
C LEU A 75 -1.25 -5.60 10.57
N MET A 76 -1.77 -5.00 9.51
CA MET A 76 -0.92 -4.42 8.49
C MET A 76 -0.10 -3.31 9.13
N LYS A 77 1.23 -3.45 9.14
CA LYS A 77 2.12 -2.37 9.56
C LYS A 77 2.14 -1.35 8.43
N ILE A 78 1.19 -0.42 8.47
CA ILE A 78 1.11 0.69 7.54
C ILE A 78 2.37 1.52 7.75
N ARG A 79 3.28 1.49 6.77
CA ARG A 79 4.42 2.39 6.73
C ARG A 79 3.99 3.59 5.89
N PHE A 80 4.07 4.78 6.47
CA PHE A 80 3.93 6.04 5.74
C PHE A 80 5.13 6.21 4.80
N ASP A 81 5.09 5.49 3.69
CA ASP A 81 6.04 5.60 2.59
C ASP A 81 5.45 6.53 1.52
N ILE A 82 6.29 7.00 0.60
CA ILE A 82 5.89 7.86 -0.53
C ILE A 82 4.77 7.23 -1.37
N THR A 83 4.73 5.91 -1.44
CA THR A 83 3.67 5.15 -2.13
C THR A 83 2.32 5.35 -1.44
N MET A 84 2.28 5.35 -0.11
CA MET A 84 1.04 5.55 0.66
C MET A 84 0.53 6.98 0.52
N ILE A 85 1.44 7.96 0.56
CA ILE A 85 1.11 9.36 0.28
C ILE A 85 0.52 9.48 -1.13
N GLY A 86 1.13 8.82 -2.12
CA GLY A 86 0.60 8.75 -3.48
C GLY A 86 -0.81 8.16 -3.57
N ILE A 87 -1.09 7.07 -2.84
CA ILE A 87 -2.44 6.47 -2.77
C ILE A 87 -3.45 7.45 -2.19
N ILE A 88 -3.10 8.16 -1.10
CA ILE A 88 -4.01 9.12 -0.46
C ILE A 88 -4.30 10.29 -1.41
N VAL A 89 -3.26 10.88 -2.01
CA VAL A 89 -3.42 11.98 -2.98
C VAL A 89 -4.25 11.53 -4.18
N PHE A 90 -4.00 10.32 -4.68
CA PHE A 90 -4.78 9.74 -5.77
C PHE A 90 -6.24 9.56 -5.39
N LEU A 91 -6.55 8.99 -4.21
CA LEU A 91 -7.92 8.77 -3.75
C LEU A 91 -8.68 10.09 -3.59
N ILE A 92 -8.07 11.09 -2.94
CA ILE A 92 -8.67 12.43 -2.78
C ILE A 92 -8.99 13.02 -4.16
N ALA A 93 -8.01 13.03 -5.06
CA ALA A 93 -8.19 13.59 -6.39
C ALA A 93 -9.21 12.83 -7.24
N PHE A 94 -9.25 11.51 -7.09
CA PHE A 94 -10.21 10.63 -7.76
C PHE A 94 -11.64 10.93 -7.28
N LEU A 95 -11.87 11.04 -5.98
CA LEU A 95 -13.19 11.41 -5.45
C LEU A 95 -13.66 12.78 -5.96
N THR A 96 -12.77 13.77 -5.96
CA THR A 96 -13.07 15.11 -6.51
C THR A 96 -13.39 15.02 -7.99
N PHE A 97 -12.55 14.34 -8.77
CA PHE A 97 -12.73 14.21 -10.22
C PHE A 97 -14.05 13.52 -10.58
N PHE A 98 -14.42 12.47 -9.84
CA PHE A 98 -15.72 11.82 -10.02
C PHE A 98 -16.89 12.74 -9.72
N THR A 99 -16.77 13.60 -8.70
CA THR A 99 -17.82 14.58 -8.41
C THR A 99 -17.97 15.56 -9.57
N ILE A 100 -16.87 16.10 -10.08
CA ILE A 100 -16.85 17.01 -11.24
C ILE A 100 -17.49 16.37 -12.47
N VAL A 101 -17.18 15.11 -12.76
CA VAL A 101 -17.65 14.43 -13.98
C VAL A 101 -19.15 14.15 -13.95
N PHE A 102 -19.72 13.87 -12.78
CA PHE A 102 -21.10 13.39 -12.65
C PHE A 102 -22.08 14.42 -12.10
N VAL A 103 -21.60 15.57 -11.61
CA VAL A 103 -22.44 16.62 -11.02
C VAL A 103 -22.27 17.90 -11.83
N GLU A 104 -23.34 18.31 -12.50
CA GLU A 104 -23.32 19.44 -13.44
C GLU A 104 -23.05 20.78 -12.76
N GLU A 105 -23.55 20.96 -11.53
CA GLU A 105 -23.41 22.20 -10.75
C GLU A 105 -22.03 22.39 -10.09
N THR A 106 -21.02 21.61 -10.47
CA THR A 106 -19.72 21.62 -9.79
C THR A 106 -18.85 22.84 -10.07
N LEU A 107 -19.08 23.57 -11.16
CA LEU A 107 -18.29 24.76 -11.50
C LEU A 107 -18.52 25.93 -10.53
N ASP A 108 -19.76 26.12 -10.08
CA ASP A 108 -20.15 27.22 -9.18
C ASP A 108 -20.23 26.78 -7.71
N MET A 109 -19.93 25.51 -7.42
CA MET A 109 -19.98 24.95 -6.08
C MET A 109 -18.94 25.58 -5.16
N LYS A 110 -19.42 26.17 -4.07
CA LYS A 110 -18.64 26.85 -3.02
C LYS A 110 -18.86 26.18 -1.66
N LEU A 111 -18.06 26.57 -0.66
CA LEU A 111 -18.11 26.02 0.70
C LEU A 111 -19.42 26.28 1.46
N ASP A 112 -20.18 27.28 1.07
CA ASP A 112 -21.50 27.60 1.61
C ASP A 112 -22.63 26.80 0.92
N THR A 113 -22.46 26.49 -0.36
CA THR A 113 -23.47 25.83 -1.20
C THR A 113 -23.29 24.32 -1.32
N PHE A 114 -22.09 23.78 -1.09
CA PHE A 114 -21.78 22.36 -1.34
C PHE A 114 -22.74 21.39 -0.63
N TYR A 115 -23.15 21.70 0.60
CA TYR A 115 -24.03 20.82 1.37
C TYR A 115 -25.42 20.74 0.75
N ALA A 116 -25.95 21.85 0.24
CA ALA A 116 -27.25 21.88 -0.43
C ALA A 116 -27.20 21.06 -1.73
N VAL A 117 -26.15 21.24 -2.54
CA VAL A 117 -25.96 20.47 -3.79
C VAL A 117 -25.76 18.99 -3.47
N PHE A 118 -24.96 18.66 -2.46
CA PHE A 118 -24.78 17.28 -2.01
C PHE A 118 -26.10 16.65 -1.55
N GLN A 119 -26.91 17.36 -0.76
CA GLN A 119 -28.21 16.87 -0.32
C GLN A 119 -29.14 16.62 -1.51
N ALA A 120 -29.19 17.52 -2.50
CA ALA A 120 -30.01 17.32 -3.69
C ALA A 120 -29.63 16.02 -4.46
N ASN A 121 -28.34 15.71 -4.53
CA ASN A 121 -27.82 14.56 -5.29
C ASN A 121 -27.83 13.24 -4.49
N ILE A 122 -27.84 13.28 -3.14
CA ILE A 122 -27.86 12.06 -2.30
C ILE A 122 -29.27 11.52 -2.05
N GLN A 123 -30.32 12.33 -2.24
CA GLN A 123 -31.72 11.91 -2.04
C GLN A 123 -32.09 10.71 -2.90
N SER A 124 -31.54 10.60 -4.12
CA SER A 124 -31.78 9.44 -4.99
C SER A 124 -31.29 8.12 -4.38
N VAL A 125 -30.23 8.15 -3.56
CA VAL A 125 -29.69 6.98 -2.85
C VAL A 125 -30.43 6.68 -1.54
N ILE A 126 -30.92 7.70 -0.84
CA ILE A 126 -31.64 7.54 0.43
C ILE A 126 -33.07 7.03 0.20
N LEU A 127 -33.76 7.58 -0.80
CA LEU A 127 -35.17 7.30 -1.07
C LEU A 127 -35.38 5.96 -1.79
N ASN A 128 -34.36 5.48 -2.51
CA ASN A 128 -34.47 4.31 -3.38
C ASN A 128 -33.35 3.28 -3.12
N PRO A 129 -33.20 2.79 -1.88
CA PRO A 129 -32.11 1.88 -1.53
C PRO A 129 -32.24 0.53 -2.27
N GLY A 130 -33.46 0.09 -2.59
CA GLY A 130 -33.73 -1.21 -3.23
C GLY A 130 -33.67 -1.23 -4.75
N SER A 131 -33.76 -0.09 -5.43
CA SER A 131 -33.43 0.01 -6.85
C SER A 131 -31.91 0.02 -6.99
N MET A 132 -31.38 -0.76 -7.93
CA MET A 132 -29.95 -0.97 -8.13
C MET A 132 -29.10 0.28 -7.80
N PRO A 133 -27.98 0.15 -7.08
CA PRO A 133 -27.26 1.28 -6.49
C PRO A 133 -26.51 2.15 -7.51
N TYR A 134 -26.85 2.10 -8.80
CA TYR A 134 -26.10 2.73 -9.88
C TYR A 134 -26.49 4.20 -10.16
N SER A 135 -26.90 4.98 -9.15
CA SER A 135 -27.05 6.43 -9.37
C SER A 135 -25.66 7.08 -9.38
N VAL A 136 -25.21 7.38 -10.60
CA VAL A 136 -23.96 8.11 -10.86
C VAL A 136 -23.97 9.53 -10.26
N GLU A 137 -25.16 10.06 -9.98
CA GLU A 137 -25.44 11.37 -9.39
C GLU A 137 -24.74 11.59 -8.04
N THR A 138 -24.38 10.53 -7.32
CA THR A 138 -23.66 10.67 -6.04
C THR A 138 -22.19 11.07 -6.16
N GLY A 139 -21.61 11.03 -7.36
CA GLY A 139 -20.23 11.44 -7.60
C GLY A 139 -19.23 10.77 -6.64
N GLY A 140 -18.38 11.56 -5.99
CA GLY A 140 -17.45 11.12 -4.94
C GLY A 140 -18.02 11.17 -3.51
N GLY A 141 -19.33 11.29 -3.35
CA GLY A 141 -20.01 11.42 -2.06
C GLY A 141 -19.66 12.72 -1.33
N PHE A 142 -19.97 12.78 -0.04
CA PHE A 142 -19.74 13.96 0.79
C PHE A 142 -18.30 14.46 0.70
N LEU A 143 -17.32 13.54 0.73
CA LEU A 143 -15.91 13.89 0.61
C LEU A 143 -15.59 14.50 -0.76
N GLY A 144 -16.11 13.92 -1.85
CA GLY A 144 -15.92 14.45 -3.20
C GLY A 144 -16.50 15.86 -3.38
N PHE A 145 -17.73 16.09 -2.90
CA PHE A 145 -18.37 17.41 -2.94
C PHE A 145 -17.62 18.44 -2.09
N LEU A 146 -17.24 18.09 -0.87
CA LEU A 146 -16.47 18.98 0.01
C LEU A 146 -15.11 19.34 -0.61
N LEU A 147 -14.39 18.35 -1.15
CA LEU A 147 -13.10 18.57 -1.82
C LEU A 147 -13.24 19.41 -3.10
N THR A 148 -14.33 19.23 -3.85
CA THR A 148 -14.63 20.03 -5.05
C THR A 148 -14.82 21.50 -4.68
N ALA A 149 -15.64 21.78 -3.66
CA ALA A 149 -15.84 23.13 -3.15
C ALA A 149 -14.54 23.77 -2.63
N LEU A 150 -13.70 22.99 -1.92
CA LEU A 150 -12.37 23.41 -1.48
C LEU A 150 -11.45 23.78 -2.64
N PHE A 151 -11.44 22.98 -3.71
CA PHE A 151 -10.57 23.24 -4.86
C PHE A 151 -11.06 24.42 -5.70
N ASN A 152 -12.39 24.60 -5.83
CA ASN A 152 -12.97 25.78 -6.46
C ASN A 152 -12.69 27.07 -5.67
N TYR A 153 -12.62 27.00 -4.34
CA TYR A 153 -12.18 28.14 -3.53
C TYR A 153 -10.74 28.56 -3.87
N ALA A 154 -9.86 27.58 -4.15
CA ALA A 154 -8.47 27.87 -4.45
C ALA A 154 -8.27 28.56 -5.81
N THR A 155 -9.14 28.30 -6.80
CA THR A 155 -8.98 28.82 -8.18
C THR A 155 -10.32 28.82 -8.96
N HIS A 156 -10.52 29.78 -9.86
CA HIS A 156 -11.76 29.92 -10.65
C HIS A 156 -12.13 28.71 -11.55
N ILE A 157 -11.16 27.90 -11.97
CA ILE A 157 -11.34 26.62 -12.71
C ILE A 157 -10.74 25.48 -11.87
N GLY A 158 -10.77 25.67 -10.55
CA GLY A 158 -9.82 25.05 -9.65
C GLY A 158 -10.00 23.58 -9.45
N ALA A 159 -11.24 23.13 -9.26
CA ALA A 159 -11.50 21.72 -9.01
C ALA A 159 -11.01 20.83 -10.15
N ILE A 160 -11.20 21.24 -11.41
CA ILE A 160 -10.76 20.46 -12.57
C ILE A 160 -9.23 20.42 -12.65
N ILE A 161 -8.58 21.58 -12.62
CA ILE A 161 -7.13 21.65 -12.79
C ILE A 161 -6.41 20.97 -11.62
N LEU A 162 -6.82 21.23 -10.38
CA LEU A 162 -6.22 20.61 -9.19
C LEU A 162 -6.48 19.12 -9.15
N SER A 163 -7.69 18.64 -9.46
CA SER A 163 -7.97 17.20 -9.46
C SER A 163 -7.12 16.46 -10.48
N VAL A 164 -6.99 16.97 -11.71
CA VAL A 164 -6.14 16.36 -12.74
C VAL A 164 -4.66 16.38 -12.34
N ALA A 165 -4.17 17.51 -11.82
CA ALA A 165 -2.79 17.62 -11.36
C ALA A 165 -2.47 16.66 -10.19
N PHE A 166 -3.40 16.53 -9.24
CA PHE A 166 -3.24 15.63 -8.10
C PHE A 166 -3.40 14.16 -8.52
N LEU A 167 -4.26 13.84 -9.49
CA LEU A 167 -4.33 12.50 -10.08
C LEU A 167 -2.99 12.11 -10.70
N MET A 168 -2.40 12.97 -11.54
CA MET A 168 -1.09 12.71 -12.15
C MET A 168 0.01 12.56 -11.09
N THR A 169 0.02 13.45 -10.09
CA THR A 169 0.99 13.41 -8.99
C THR A 169 0.83 12.13 -8.17
N GLY A 170 -0.41 11.75 -7.82
CA GLY A 170 -0.73 10.52 -7.09
C GLY A 170 -0.24 9.27 -7.81
N VAL A 171 -0.54 9.15 -9.11
CA VAL A 171 -0.04 8.04 -9.94
C VAL A 171 1.50 8.04 -10.01
N GLY A 172 2.11 9.21 -10.19
CA GLY A 172 3.57 9.35 -10.20
C GLY A 172 4.23 8.87 -8.90
N LEU A 173 3.65 9.22 -7.75
CA LEU A 173 4.14 8.80 -6.43
C LEU A 173 3.95 7.30 -6.19
N ILE A 174 2.80 6.73 -6.60
CA ILE A 174 2.52 5.28 -6.51
C ILE A 174 3.55 4.49 -7.33
N LEU A 175 3.86 4.97 -8.53
CA LEU A 175 4.77 4.30 -9.45
C LEU A 175 6.25 4.60 -9.16
N ASN A 176 6.58 5.57 -8.29
CA ASN A 176 7.95 6.02 -8.03
C ASN A 176 8.93 4.86 -7.80
N ARG A 177 8.58 3.90 -6.94
CA ARG A 177 9.45 2.74 -6.66
C ARG A 177 9.59 1.80 -7.86
N GLN A 178 8.53 1.61 -8.65
CA GLN A 178 8.55 0.74 -9.83
C GLN A 178 9.35 1.39 -10.97
N VAL A 179 9.10 2.68 -11.22
CA VAL A 179 9.81 3.50 -12.21
C VAL A 179 11.29 3.56 -11.89
N LYS A 180 11.67 3.78 -10.62
CA LYS A 180 13.07 3.77 -10.18
C LYS A 180 13.77 2.43 -10.46
N LYS A 181 13.11 1.30 -10.16
CA LYS A 181 13.65 -0.04 -10.45
C LYS A 181 13.81 -0.28 -11.95
N LEU A 182 12.81 0.10 -12.75
CA LEU A 182 12.85 -0.04 -14.20
C LEU A 182 13.95 0.83 -14.81
N TYR A 183 14.07 2.08 -14.37
CA TYR A 183 15.12 3.01 -14.78
C TYR A 183 16.53 2.46 -14.48
N LEU A 184 16.77 1.94 -13.29
CA LEU A 184 18.06 1.33 -12.93
C LEU A 184 18.36 0.10 -13.80
N LYS A 185 17.39 -0.78 -14.03
CA LYS A 185 17.56 -1.93 -14.93
C LYS A 185 17.89 -1.51 -16.36
N ILE A 186 17.22 -0.48 -16.89
CA ILE A 186 17.51 0.07 -18.23
C ILE A 186 18.91 0.68 -18.28
N LYS A 187 19.31 1.43 -17.25
CA LYS A 187 20.65 2.03 -17.16
C LYS A 187 21.73 0.95 -17.13
N GLU A 188 21.56 -0.08 -16.31
CA GLU A 188 22.49 -1.21 -16.23
C GLU A 188 22.57 -1.99 -17.54
N ALA A 189 21.42 -2.26 -18.19
CA ALA A 189 21.38 -2.92 -19.48
C ALA A 189 22.11 -2.13 -20.57
N ARG A 190 21.92 -0.80 -20.61
CA ARG A 190 22.64 0.10 -21.53
C ARG A 190 24.15 0.12 -21.24
N LEU A 191 24.55 0.13 -19.97
CA LEU A 191 25.96 0.09 -19.58
C LEU A 191 26.62 -1.23 -20.00
N LYS A 192 25.97 -2.37 -19.74
CA LYS A 192 26.44 -3.70 -20.16
C LYS A 192 26.52 -3.83 -21.67
N ALA A 193 25.54 -3.29 -22.41
CA ALA A 193 25.57 -3.28 -23.87
C ALA A 193 26.73 -2.44 -24.43
N ARG A 194 27.02 -1.28 -23.83
CA ARG A 194 28.19 -0.46 -24.19
C ARG A 194 29.50 -1.17 -23.88
N ALA A 195 29.62 -1.80 -22.70
CA ALA A 195 30.81 -2.56 -22.32
C ALA A 195 31.06 -3.76 -23.25
N LYS A 196 30.02 -4.52 -23.63
CA LYS A 196 30.13 -5.60 -24.61
C LYS A 196 30.58 -5.07 -25.97
N LYS A 197 30.00 -3.98 -26.47
CA LYS A 197 30.41 -3.37 -27.74
C LYS A 197 31.88 -2.92 -27.70
N ALA A 198 32.31 -2.28 -26.61
CA ALA A 198 33.70 -1.87 -26.43
C ALA A 198 34.66 -3.08 -26.41
N TYR A 199 34.31 -4.16 -25.71
CA TYR A 199 35.09 -5.39 -25.69
C TYR A 199 35.19 -6.07 -27.07
N PHE A 200 34.08 -6.19 -27.79
CA PHE A 200 34.11 -6.75 -29.15
C PHE A 200 34.93 -5.88 -30.11
N GLN A 201 34.92 -4.56 -29.93
CA GLN A 201 35.71 -3.64 -30.73
C GLN A 201 37.21 -3.73 -30.40
N SER A 202 37.59 -3.88 -29.12
CA SER A 202 38.99 -4.11 -28.74
C SER A 202 39.51 -5.46 -29.22
N VAL A 203 38.71 -6.53 -29.16
CA VAL A 203 39.11 -7.84 -29.69
C VAL A 203 39.23 -7.83 -31.22
N LYS A 204 38.34 -7.10 -31.92
CA LYS A 204 38.44 -6.94 -33.38
C LYS A 204 39.69 -6.16 -33.80
N ASN A 205 40.04 -5.12 -33.05
CA ASN A 205 41.22 -4.30 -33.31
C ASN A 205 42.53 -5.00 -32.87
N ALA A 206 42.46 -5.96 -31.95
CA ALA A 206 43.60 -6.72 -31.46
C ALA A 206 43.88 -8.01 -32.27
N LYS A 207 43.27 -8.21 -33.45
CA LYS A 207 43.73 -9.27 -34.36
C LYS A 207 45.17 -8.95 -34.79
N PRO A 208 46.18 -9.75 -34.41
CA PRO A 208 47.54 -9.57 -34.90
C PRO A 208 47.58 -9.93 -36.39
N GLU A 209 48.22 -9.09 -37.21
CA GLU A 209 48.32 -9.25 -38.65
C GLU A 209 49.31 -10.33 -39.11
N LYS A 210 50.00 -11.05 -38.22
CA LYS A 210 50.93 -12.11 -38.63
C LYS A 210 50.86 -13.31 -37.68
N PHE A 211 50.55 -14.45 -38.27
CA PHE A 211 50.60 -15.80 -37.69
C PHE A 211 51.90 -16.52 -38.12
N ASP A 212 52.98 -15.77 -38.33
CA ASP A 212 54.30 -16.35 -38.53
C ASP A 212 55.12 -16.02 -37.28
N ASP A 213 55.76 -17.02 -36.69
CA ASP A 213 56.62 -16.98 -35.47
C ASP A 213 55.99 -17.43 -34.14
N ILE A 214 55.03 -18.36 -34.15
CA ILE A 214 54.81 -19.22 -32.97
C ILE A 214 55.88 -20.33 -32.99
N GLU A 215 57.06 -20.04 -32.43
CA GLU A 215 58.04 -21.07 -32.12
C GLU A 215 57.55 -21.86 -30.90
N PHE A 216 57.06 -23.09 -31.11
CA PHE A 216 56.71 -24.00 -30.03
C PHE A 216 57.97 -24.43 -29.27
N LYS A 217 58.32 -23.72 -28.20
CA LYS A 217 59.22 -24.26 -27.18
C LYS A 217 58.45 -25.22 -26.30
N GLU A 218 58.79 -26.51 -26.42
CA GLU A 218 58.33 -27.58 -25.54
C GLU A 218 58.56 -27.20 -24.07
N ALA A 219 57.50 -27.27 -23.26
CA ALA A 219 57.56 -26.96 -21.85
C ALA A 219 58.40 -28.01 -21.10
N PRO A 220 59.28 -27.61 -20.15
CA PRO A 220 60.02 -28.56 -19.34
C PRO A 220 59.06 -29.31 -18.41
N LYS A 221 59.26 -30.64 -18.31
CA LYS A 221 58.47 -31.57 -17.50
C LYS A 221 58.37 -31.11 -16.03
N PRO A 222 57.20 -31.21 -15.37
CA PRO A 222 57.04 -30.83 -13.98
C PRO A 222 57.66 -31.88 -13.04
N THR A 223 58.56 -31.42 -12.18
CA THR A 223 58.99 -32.15 -10.97
C THR A 223 57.85 -32.17 -9.94
N PRO A 224 57.68 -33.24 -9.14
CA PRO A 224 56.58 -33.36 -8.19
C PRO A 224 56.82 -32.46 -6.97
N VAL A 225 55.85 -31.60 -6.63
CA VAL A 225 55.85 -30.82 -5.39
C VAL A 225 54.80 -31.40 -4.43
N GLU A 226 55.25 -31.79 -3.23
CA GLU A 226 54.44 -32.39 -2.17
C GLU A 226 53.28 -31.49 -1.69
N PRO A 227 52.15 -32.08 -1.25
CA PRO A 227 50.98 -31.32 -0.81
C PRO A 227 51.20 -30.65 0.56
N VAL A 228 51.15 -29.32 0.57
CA VAL A 228 51.07 -28.52 1.79
C VAL A 228 49.71 -28.75 2.46
N LYS A 229 49.72 -29.26 3.70
CA LYS A 229 48.54 -29.38 4.56
C LYS A 229 48.08 -27.98 5.00
N GLU A 230 46.94 -27.53 4.49
CA GLU A 230 46.30 -26.30 4.96
C GLU A 230 45.48 -26.61 6.23
N VAL A 231 45.94 -26.07 7.37
CA VAL A 231 45.28 -26.19 8.67
C VAL A 231 44.09 -25.24 8.70
N VAL A 232 42.87 -25.78 8.69
CA VAL A 232 41.63 -25.01 8.86
C VAL A 232 41.51 -24.59 10.32
N SER A 233 41.66 -23.29 10.60
CA SER A 233 41.30 -22.70 11.89
C SER A 233 39.82 -22.31 11.89
N VAL A 234 39.05 -22.93 12.78
CA VAL A 234 37.63 -22.63 13.03
C VAL A 234 37.52 -21.32 13.81
N PRO A 235 36.72 -20.32 13.37
CA PRO A 235 36.53 -19.11 14.16
C PRO A 235 35.65 -19.39 15.38
N VAL A 236 36.19 -19.04 16.55
CA VAL A 236 35.56 -19.13 17.88
C VAL A 236 34.29 -18.29 17.94
N ARG A 237 33.20 -18.91 18.41
CA ARG A 237 31.91 -18.28 18.69
C ARG A 237 32.05 -17.37 19.92
N GLN A 238 32.02 -16.05 19.74
CA GLN A 238 31.91 -15.10 20.85
C GLN A 238 30.49 -15.13 21.42
N GLU A 239 30.33 -15.68 22.63
CA GLU A 239 29.13 -15.52 23.45
C GLU A 239 29.09 -14.07 23.99
N ARG A 240 27.98 -13.37 23.77
CA ARG A 240 27.75 -12.05 24.36
C ARG A 240 27.31 -12.24 25.82
N PRO A 241 27.88 -11.54 26.80
CA PRO A 241 27.42 -11.60 28.18
C PRO A 241 26.03 -10.94 28.32
N PHE A 242 25.11 -11.66 28.95
CA PHE A 242 23.81 -11.15 29.39
C PHE A 242 24.03 -10.16 30.54
N TYR A 243 23.74 -8.87 30.33
CA TYR A 243 23.57 -7.92 31.43
C TYR A 243 22.15 -8.03 31.97
N ASN A 244 22.00 -8.67 33.13
CA ASN A 244 20.81 -8.58 33.98
C ASN A 244 20.92 -7.27 34.80
N THR A 245 20.08 -6.28 34.50
CA THR A 245 19.84 -5.17 35.43
C THR A 245 18.79 -5.60 36.46
N PRO A 246 19.02 -5.41 37.78
CA PRO A 246 18.01 -5.67 38.79
C PRO A 246 16.80 -4.75 38.58
N ARG A 247 15.58 -5.29 38.52
CA ARG A 247 14.36 -4.49 38.56
C ARG A 247 14.26 -3.82 39.93
N ALA A 248 14.22 -2.48 39.95
CA ALA A 248 13.86 -1.71 41.12
C ALA A 248 12.45 -2.11 41.57
N ILE A 249 12.31 -2.45 42.85
CA ILE A 249 11.03 -2.72 43.51
C ILE A 249 10.28 -1.38 43.60
N PRO A 250 9.04 -1.25 43.09
CA PRO A 250 8.26 -0.03 43.27
C PRO A 250 7.93 0.17 44.76
N GLN A 251 8.28 1.33 45.32
CA GLN A 251 7.80 1.71 46.65
C GLN A 251 6.30 2.04 46.57
N PRO A 252 5.47 1.62 47.55
CA PRO A 252 4.05 1.96 47.57
C PRO A 252 3.84 3.47 47.81
N GLU A 253 2.99 4.10 46.99
CA GLU A 253 2.59 5.51 47.15
C GLU A 253 1.81 5.73 48.46
N PRO A 254 2.01 6.86 49.15
CA PRO A 254 1.24 7.22 50.34
C PRO A 254 -0.19 7.63 49.96
N ILE A 255 -1.15 7.05 50.67
CA ILE A 255 -2.59 7.31 50.58
C ILE A 255 -2.85 8.80 50.85
N ARG A 256 -3.43 9.53 49.89
CA ARG A 256 -3.96 10.88 50.11
C ARG A 256 -5.28 10.79 50.87
N GLU A 257 -5.31 11.28 52.09
CA GLU A 257 -6.53 11.52 52.85
C GLU A 257 -7.40 12.57 52.15
N VAL A 258 -8.65 12.21 51.88
CA VAL A 258 -9.70 13.12 51.43
C VAL A 258 -10.22 13.85 52.67
N LYS A 259 -9.94 15.16 52.78
CA LYS A 259 -10.62 16.02 53.76
C LYS A 259 -12.00 16.40 53.22
N GLN A 260 -13.00 16.16 54.08
CA GLN A 260 -14.41 16.56 53.95
C GLN A 260 -14.57 18.08 53.95
#